data_AF-A0A7Y5DWV5-F1
#
_entry.id   AF-A0A7Y5DWV5-F1
#
_cell.length_a   1.000
_cell.length_b   1.000
_cell.length_c   1.000
_cell.angle_alpha   90.00
_cell.angle_beta   90.00
_cell.angle_gamma   90.00
#
_symmetry.space_group_name_H-M   'P 1'
#
loop_
_entity.id
_entity.type
_entity.pdbx_description
1 polymer ?
#
loop_
_entity_poly.entity_id
_entity_poly.type
_entity_poly.pdbx_seq_one_letter_code
_entity_poly.pdbx_strand_id
1 'polypeptide(L)'
;MSLSNVRLRALVLLAVAGGSVVACTLGSDTYIYSTEAPRTDATRKGDSGPTSSSGGPEAACFETVDLSKLTPCGNGAGHCFEEARAPYAGLLTRCPKADEVCVPDDTLKAAGAKLKSCTSVIGPGACVTPQLFPKLDEQKAALTQDVCSAGEVCVPCVDPTNNNAPTPFCQSVGAFKT
;
A
#
# COMPACT_ATOMS: atom_id res chain seq x y z
N MET A 1 -74.39 -0.16 26.01
CA MET A 1 -74.94 -1.16 25.07
C MET A 1 -73.86 -1.52 24.05
N SER A 2 -73.66 -2.83 23.82
CA SER A 2 -73.02 -3.54 22.69
C SER A 2 -71.69 -3.04 22.09
N LEU A 3 -70.59 -3.81 22.17
CA LEU A 3 -70.23 -5.02 21.37
C LEU A 3 -69.86 -4.71 19.90
N SER A 4 -68.59 -4.92 19.51
CA SER A 4 -68.17 -5.96 18.53
C SER A 4 -66.88 -5.65 17.74
N ASN A 5 -65.87 -6.47 18.00
CA ASN A 5 -65.14 -7.35 17.06
C ASN A 5 -64.51 -6.82 15.74
N VAL A 6 -63.17 -7.00 15.70
CA VAL A 6 -62.35 -7.73 14.71
C VAL A 6 -62.64 -7.51 13.22
N ARG A 7 -61.66 -6.97 12.48
CA ARG A 7 -61.27 -7.49 11.14
C ARG A 7 -59.77 -7.33 10.85
N LEU A 8 -59.11 -8.48 10.92
CA LEU A 8 -57.95 -8.96 10.16
C LEU A 8 -57.97 -8.51 8.69
N ARG A 9 -56.87 -7.92 8.16
CA ARG A 9 -56.37 -8.14 6.78
C ARG A 9 -54.86 -7.89 6.69
N ALA A 10 -54.20 -8.83 6.02
CA ALA A 10 -52.77 -9.02 5.88
C ALA A 10 -52.20 -8.35 4.61
N LEU A 11 -50.87 -8.52 4.47
CA LEU A 11 -50.01 -8.39 3.28
C LEU A 11 -49.34 -7.01 3.05
N VAL A 12 -48.18 -6.84 3.66
CA VAL A 12 -47.12 -5.94 3.16
C VAL A 12 -46.18 -6.80 2.32
N LEU A 13 -46.32 -6.71 0.99
CA LEU A 13 -45.33 -7.18 0.02
C LEU A 13 -44.30 -6.06 -0.16
N LEU A 14 -43.14 -6.18 0.47
CA LEU A 14 -41.98 -5.36 0.15
C LEU A 14 -41.04 -6.18 -0.74
N ALA A 15 -41.14 -5.93 -2.04
CA ALA A 15 -40.16 -6.35 -3.03
C ALA A 15 -38.84 -5.62 -2.75
N VAL A 16 -37.82 -6.33 -2.27
CA VAL A 16 -36.46 -5.79 -2.17
C VAL A 16 -35.82 -5.92 -3.55
N ALA A 17 -35.82 -4.81 -4.29
CA ALA A 17 -35.06 -4.66 -5.52
C ALA A 17 -33.57 -4.70 -5.19
N GLY A 18 -32.83 -5.55 -5.91
CA GLY A 18 -31.39 -5.71 -5.78
C GLY A 18 -30.64 -4.42 -6.10
N GLY A 19 -29.78 -4.03 -5.17
CA GLY A 19 -28.69 -3.07 -5.38
C GLY A 19 -27.46 -3.66 -4.72
N SER A 20 -26.49 -4.07 -5.54
CA SER A 20 -25.18 -4.53 -5.06
C SER A 20 -24.40 -3.32 -4.55
N VAL A 21 -24.58 -2.97 -3.28
CA VAL A 21 -23.65 -2.08 -2.58
C VAL A 21 -22.37 -2.89 -2.32
N VAL A 22 -21.30 -2.59 -3.06
CA VAL A 22 -19.95 -2.98 -2.65
C VAL A 22 -19.63 -2.13 -1.43
N ALA A 23 -19.97 -2.63 -0.25
CA ALA A 23 -19.58 -2.04 1.02
C ALA A 23 -18.15 -2.50 1.31
N CYS A 24 -17.19 -1.58 1.23
CA CYS A 24 -15.88 -1.78 1.86
C CYS A 24 -16.13 -1.90 3.37
N THR A 25 -16.05 -3.10 3.91
CA THR A 25 -16.09 -3.31 5.35
C THR A 25 -14.81 -2.73 5.93
N LEU A 26 -14.92 -1.66 6.70
CA LEU A 26 -13.89 -1.25 7.66
C LEU A 26 -13.75 -2.40 8.68
N GLY A 27 -12.89 -3.36 8.35
CA GLY A 27 -12.49 -4.41 9.27
C GLY A 27 -11.57 -3.80 10.31
N SER A 28 -12.09 -3.56 11.51
CA SER A 28 -11.27 -3.24 12.66
C SER A 28 -10.28 -4.39 12.90
N ASP A 29 -8.99 -4.12 12.80
CA ASP A 29 -7.89 -5.05 13.07
C ASP A 29 -8.05 -5.69 14.45
N THR A 30 -8.62 -6.90 14.50
CA THR A 30 -8.23 -7.87 15.52
C THR A 30 -7.11 -8.71 14.95
N TYR A 31 -5.87 -8.30 15.23
CA TYR A 31 -4.69 -9.16 15.18
C TYR A 31 -4.98 -10.42 16.00
N ILE A 32 -5.38 -11.51 15.33
CA ILE A 32 -5.39 -12.84 15.93
C ILE A 32 -4.20 -13.60 15.35
N TYR A 33 -3.13 -13.66 16.14
CA TYR A 33 -2.05 -14.63 15.98
C TYR A 33 -2.65 -16.02 16.16
N SER A 34 -3.03 -16.67 15.06
CA SER A 34 -3.50 -18.05 15.10
C SER A 34 -2.29 -18.98 15.22
N THR A 35 -1.94 -19.37 16.44
CA THR A 35 -1.23 -20.64 16.63
C THR A 35 -2.22 -21.77 16.35
N GLU A 36 -2.12 -22.35 15.16
CA GLU A 36 -2.85 -23.53 14.74
C GLU A 36 -2.28 -24.78 15.44
N ALA A 37 -3.12 -25.43 16.26
CA ALA A 37 -2.94 -26.82 16.68
C ALA A 37 -3.99 -27.68 15.95
N PRO A 38 -3.65 -28.92 15.53
CA PRO A 38 -4.35 -29.60 14.45
C PRO A 38 -5.66 -30.24 14.93
N ARG A 39 -6.70 -30.17 14.10
CA ARG A 39 -7.86 -31.07 14.18
C ARG A 39 -8.05 -31.80 12.86
N THR A 40 -7.96 -33.11 12.98
CA THR A 40 -8.07 -34.14 11.95
C THR A 40 -9.49 -34.27 11.38
N ASP A 41 -9.51 -34.54 10.07
CA ASP A 41 -10.49 -35.26 9.25
C ASP A 41 -11.99 -34.92 9.32
N ALA A 42 -12.50 -34.39 8.20
CA ALA A 42 -13.66 -34.96 7.52
C ALA A 42 -13.73 -34.51 6.05
N THR A 43 -13.54 -35.48 5.16
CA THR A 43 -13.77 -35.48 3.71
C THR A 43 -15.00 -34.69 3.26
N ARG A 44 -14.79 -33.65 2.42
CA ARG A 44 -15.74 -33.24 1.38
C ARG A 44 -15.02 -32.89 0.08
N LYS A 45 -15.43 -33.62 -0.95
CA LYS A 45 -15.12 -33.47 -2.38
C LYS A 45 -15.68 -32.14 -2.89
N GLY A 46 -14.86 -31.32 -3.53
CA GLY A 46 -15.29 -30.06 -4.14
C GLY A 46 -14.18 -29.37 -4.93
N ASP A 47 -14.27 -29.50 -6.25
CA ASP A 47 -13.88 -28.57 -7.31
C ASP A 47 -12.49 -27.90 -7.32
N SER A 48 -11.73 -28.23 -8.36
CA SER A 48 -10.48 -27.58 -8.76
C SER A 48 -10.76 -26.19 -9.35
N GLY A 49 -10.71 -25.16 -8.53
CA GLY A 49 -10.44 -23.78 -8.96
C GLY A 49 -9.01 -23.38 -8.59
N PRO A 50 -8.28 -22.57 -9.39
CA PRO A 50 -6.95 -22.13 -9.04
C PRO A 50 -7.06 -21.01 -8.00
N THR A 51 -7.14 -21.37 -6.73
CA THR A 51 -6.99 -20.40 -5.65
C THR A 51 -5.50 -20.10 -5.51
N SER A 52 -5.02 -19.17 -6.33
CA SER A 52 -3.75 -18.49 -6.06
C SER A 52 -3.95 -17.61 -4.84
N SER A 53 -3.81 -18.20 -3.66
CA SER A 53 -3.63 -17.47 -2.41
C SER A 53 -2.21 -16.91 -2.39
N SER A 54 -2.00 -15.80 -3.08
CA SER A 54 -0.92 -14.89 -2.77
C SER A 54 -1.49 -13.83 -1.83
N GLY A 55 -1.41 -14.07 -0.53
CA GLY A 55 -1.57 -13.03 0.47
C GLY A 55 -0.43 -12.01 0.32
N GLY A 56 -0.59 -11.08 -0.61
CA GLY A 56 0.13 -9.82 -0.62
C GLY A 56 -0.56 -8.81 0.29
N PRO A 57 0.08 -7.69 0.66
CA PRO A 57 -0.64 -6.61 1.31
C PRO A 57 -1.83 -6.26 0.44
N GLU A 58 -3.02 -6.20 1.04
CA GLU A 58 -4.25 -5.79 0.37
C GLU A 58 -3.92 -4.61 -0.55
N ALA A 59 -4.30 -4.72 -1.82
CA ALA A 59 -3.89 -3.79 -2.87
C ALA A 59 -4.15 -2.36 -2.40
N ALA A 60 -3.09 -1.68 -1.95
CA ALA A 60 -3.21 -0.31 -1.50
C ALA A 60 -3.81 0.49 -2.67
N CYS A 61 -4.85 1.26 -2.39
CA CYS A 61 -5.53 2.03 -3.40
C CYS A 61 -4.63 3.19 -3.80
N PHE A 62 -3.91 3.04 -4.91
CA PHE A 62 -3.05 4.10 -5.46
C PHE A 62 -3.80 5.00 -6.43
N GLU A 63 -3.40 6.26 -6.51
CA GLU A 63 -3.88 7.20 -7.52
C GLU A 63 -2.77 7.79 -8.37
N THR A 64 -3.14 8.29 -9.54
CA THR A 64 -2.26 9.06 -10.38
C THR A 64 -2.19 10.50 -9.88
N VAL A 65 -0.98 11.04 -9.75
CA VAL A 65 -0.73 12.40 -9.29
C VAL A 65 -0.24 13.25 -10.44
N ASP A 66 -0.86 14.42 -10.62
CA ASP A 66 -0.42 15.42 -11.58
C ASP A 66 0.69 16.28 -10.98
N LEU A 67 1.94 15.92 -11.27
CA LEU A 67 3.12 16.60 -10.74
C LEU A 67 3.18 18.08 -11.10
N SER A 68 2.58 18.49 -12.23
CA SER A 68 2.59 19.90 -12.65
C SER A 68 1.82 20.82 -11.70
N LYS A 69 0.99 20.25 -10.82
CA LYS A 69 0.23 20.96 -9.79
C LYS A 69 0.92 20.98 -8.43
N LEU A 70 2.03 20.25 -8.28
CA LEU A 70 2.75 20.17 -7.02
C LEU A 70 3.95 21.11 -7.01
N THR A 71 4.43 21.42 -5.81
CA THR A 71 5.64 22.25 -5.65
C THR A 71 6.88 21.35 -5.78
N PRO A 72 7.84 21.63 -6.68
CA PRO A 72 9.06 20.83 -6.79
C PRO A 72 9.93 20.98 -5.53
N CYS A 73 10.65 19.93 -5.18
CA CYS A 73 11.55 19.88 -4.03
C CYS A 73 12.80 19.05 -4.33
N GLY A 74 13.78 19.08 -3.40
CA GLY A 74 14.98 18.25 -3.52
C GLY A 74 15.77 18.46 -4.82
N ASN A 75 15.90 19.71 -5.27
CA ASN A 75 16.54 20.09 -6.54
C ASN A 75 15.85 19.50 -7.79
N GLY A 76 14.53 19.28 -7.72
CA GLY A 76 13.72 18.77 -8.83
C GLY A 76 13.67 17.25 -8.93
N ALA A 77 14.22 16.52 -7.94
CA ALA A 77 14.12 15.07 -7.89
C ALA A 77 12.77 14.56 -7.33
N GLY A 78 11.96 15.46 -6.78
CA GLY A 78 10.66 15.13 -6.22
C GLY A 78 9.72 16.33 -6.17
N HIS A 79 8.52 16.08 -5.66
CA HIS A 79 7.52 17.10 -5.38
C HIS A 79 6.99 16.99 -3.95
N CYS A 80 6.67 18.14 -3.36
CA CYS A 80 6.00 18.21 -2.07
C CYS A 80 4.60 17.63 -2.19
N PHE A 81 4.31 16.68 -1.31
CA PHE A 81 3.05 15.96 -1.27
C PHE A 81 2.60 15.74 0.18
N GLU A 82 1.30 15.61 0.37
CA GLU A 82 0.68 15.41 1.68
C GLU A 82 1.21 14.14 2.36
N GLU A 83 1.78 14.28 3.56
CA GLU A 83 2.42 13.18 4.29
C GLU A 83 1.46 12.02 4.55
N ALA A 84 0.20 12.31 4.87
CA ALA A 84 -0.81 11.29 5.15
C ALA A 84 -1.08 10.34 3.97
N ARG A 85 -0.73 10.76 2.75
CA ARG A 85 -0.91 9.98 1.51
C ARG A 85 0.42 9.61 0.85
N ALA A 86 1.53 10.08 1.40
CA ALA A 86 2.84 9.81 0.86
C ALA A 86 3.30 8.40 1.26
N PRO A 87 3.83 7.60 0.31
CA PRO A 87 4.58 6.42 0.68
C PRO A 87 5.85 6.85 1.41
N TYR A 88 6.34 5.98 2.30
CA TYR A 88 7.55 6.23 3.09
C TYR A 88 7.43 7.45 4.04
N ALA A 89 6.20 7.80 4.44
CA ALA A 89 5.97 8.83 5.45
C ALA A 89 6.89 8.60 6.67
N GLY A 90 7.56 9.67 7.12
CA GLY A 90 8.57 9.62 8.19
C GLY A 90 10.01 9.27 7.77
N LEU A 91 10.25 8.79 6.54
CA LEU A 91 11.60 8.55 6.01
C LEU A 91 12.10 9.67 5.09
N LEU A 92 11.18 10.50 4.60
CA LEU A 92 11.43 11.54 3.62
C LEU A 92 11.78 12.89 4.25
N THR A 93 12.54 13.70 3.51
CA THR A 93 12.78 15.10 3.86
C THR A 93 11.47 15.90 3.88
N ARG A 94 11.32 16.76 4.88
CA ARG A 94 10.18 17.67 5.03
C ARG A 94 10.16 18.75 3.96
N CYS A 95 8.96 19.12 3.51
CA CYS A 95 8.76 20.32 2.70
C CYS A 95 8.54 21.57 3.57
N PRO A 96 8.59 22.79 2.98
CA PRO A 96 8.41 24.03 3.74
C PRO A 96 7.01 24.18 4.36
N LYS A 97 5.97 23.62 3.73
CA LYS A 97 4.63 23.59 4.31
C LYS A 97 4.54 22.47 5.33
N ALA A 98 3.84 22.75 6.43
CA ALA A 98 3.49 21.73 7.42
C ALA A 98 2.73 20.58 6.74
N ASP A 99 2.94 19.36 7.23
CA ASP A 99 2.28 18.13 6.76
C ASP A 99 2.58 17.72 5.30
N GLU A 100 3.58 18.32 4.67
CA GLU A 100 4.09 17.88 3.37
C GLU A 100 5.51 17.29 3.48
N VAL A 101 5.75 16.22 2.72
CA VAL A 101 7.07 15.59 2.53
C VAL A 101 7.48 15.63 1.07
N CYS A 102 8.79 15.64 0.82
CA CYS A 102 9.35 15.63 -0.52
C CYS A 102 9.38 14.20 -1.06
N VAL A 103 8.40 13.84 -1.89
CA VAL A 103 8.27 12.48 -2.46
C VAL A 103 8.99 12.41 -3.80
N PRO A 104 9.79 11.36 -4.08
CA PRO A 104 10.42 11.18 -5.39
C PRO A 104 9.40 11.12 -6.52
N ASP A 105 9.73 11.74 -7.65
CA ASP A 105 8.88 11.78 -8.84
C ASP A 105 8.49 10.38 -9.33
N ASP A 106 9.46 9.47 -9.38
CA ASP A 106 9.24 8.10 -9.85
C ASP A 106 8.32 7.32 -8.91
N THR A 107 8.31 7.67 -7.63
CA THR A 107 7.36 7.11 -6.66
C THR A 107 5.95 7.64 -6.91
N LEU A 108 5.77 8.95 -7.13
CA LEU A 108 4.44 9.52 -7.44
C LEU A 108 3.91 9.07 -8.80
N LYS A 109 4.78 8.87 -9.80
CA LYS A 109 4.44 8.36 -11.13
C LYS A 109 4.12 6.86 -11.15
N ALA A 110 4.64 6.10 -10.19
CA ALA A 110 4.47 4.65 -10.17
C ALA A 110 3.00 4.22 -10.05
N ALA A 111 2.16 4.98 -9.33
CA ALA A 111 0.72 4.72 -9.20
C ALA A 111 0.38 3.24 -8.91
N GLY A 112 1.15 2.60 -8.03
CA GLY A 112 1.02 1.19 -7.65
C GLY A 112 1.97 0.23 -8.37
N ALA A 113 2.73 0.71 -9.35
CA ALA A 113 3.84 -0.04 -9.92
C ALA A 113 5.02 -0.14 -8.93
N LYS A 114 5.93 -1.06 -9.19
CA LYS A 114 7.21 -1.14 -8.49
C LYS A 114 8.20 -0.16 -9.10
N LEU A 115 9.14 0.33 -8.28
CA LEU A 115 10.29 1.06 -8.77
C LEU A 115 11.17 0.16 -9.66
N LYS A 116 12.03 0.78 -10.48
CA LYS A 116 12.96 0.07 -11.33
C LYS A 116 13.83 -0.87 -10.50
N SER A 117 13.86 -2.15 -10.86
CA SER A 117 14.68 -3.14 -10.17
C SER A 117 16.15 -3.01 -10.53
N CYS A 118 17.01 -3.35 -9.58
CA CYS A 118 18.47 -3.36 -9.72
C CYS A 118 19.08 -4.46 -8.85
N THR A 119 20.39 -4.68 -8.98
CA THR A 119 21.17 -5.59 -8.14
C THR A 119 22.04 -4.78 -7.18
N SER A 120 21.75 -4.90 -5.89
CA SER A 120 22.56 -4.33 -4.81
C SER A 120 23.70 -5.28 -4.41
N VAL A 121 24.60 -4.79 -3.56
CA VAL A 121 25.72 -5.57 -3.02
C VAL A 121 25.32 -6.84 -2.25
N ILE A 122 24.07 -6.92 -1.77
CA ILE A 122 23.55 -8.07 -1.00
C ILE A 122 22.39 -8.80 -1.68
N GLY A 123 22.08 -8.48 -2.95
CA GLY A 123 20.99 -9.12 -3.70
C GLY A 123 20.02 -8.12 -4.34
N PRO A 124 18.75 -8.49 -4.55
CA PRO A 124 17.81 -7.65 -5.28
C PRO A 124 17.57 -6.30 -4.57
N GLY A 125 17.33 -5.27 -5.36
CA GLY A 125 17.05 -3.93 -4.89
C GLY A 125 16.15 -3.13 -5.83
N ALA A 126 15.89 -1.89 -5.44
CA ALA A 126 15.16 -0.90 -6.23
C ALA A 126 15.98 0.38 -6.37
N CYS A 127 15.84 1.04 -7.52
CA CYS A 127 16.44 2.33 -7.78
C CYS A 127 15.70 3.42 -6.99
N VAL A 128 16.44 4.15 -6.18
CA VAL A 128 15.91 5.22 -5.32
C VAL A 128 16.81 6.42 -5.40
N THR A 129 16.22 7.62 -5.41
CA THR A 129 16.96 8.88 -5.24
C THR A 129 17.30 9.08 -3.76
N PRO A 130 18.55 8.89 -3.30
CA PRO A 130 18.90 8.89 -1.89
C PRO A 130 18.77 10.28 -1.25
N GLN A 131 18.96 11.36 -2.03
CA GLN A 131 18.91 12.74 -1.56
C GLN A 131 17.58 13.12 -0.86
N LEU A 132 16.48 12.41 -1.17
CA LEU A 132 15.17 12.68 -0.57
C LEU A 132 14.93 11.93 0.75
N PHE A 133 15.82 11.00 1.10
CA PHE A 133 15.75 10.14 2.27
C PHE A 133 16.99 10.38 3.15
N PRO A 134 16.93 11.21 4.21
CA PRO A 134 18.12 11.65 4.95
C PRO A 134 19.04 10.50 5.40
N LYS A 135 18.48 9.43 5.98
CA LYS A 135 19.26 8.26 6.41
C LYS A 135 19.89 7.49 5.24
N LEU A 136 19.21 7.45 4.11
CA LEU A 136 19.73 6.77 2.92
C LEU A 136 20.85 7.60 2.27
N ASP A 137 20.72 8.93 2.26
CA ASP A 137 21.75 9.83 1.74
C ASP A 137 23.05 9.74 2.56
N GLU A 138 22.96 9.59 3.88
CA GLU A 138 24.10 9.33 4.76
C GLU A 138 24.81 8.01 4.42
N GLN A 139 24.06 7.00 3.98
CA GLN A 139 24.56 5.66 3.69
C GLN A 139 24.90 5.43 2.20
N LYS A 140 24.65 6.41 1.33
CA LYS A 140 24.75 6.23 -0.13
C LYS A 140 26.11 5.75 -0.61
N ALA A 141 27.19 6.05 0.12
CA ALA A 141 28.54 5.60 -0.20
C ALA A 141 28.71 4.06 -0.08
N ALA A 142 27.86 3.39 0.70
CA ALA A 142 27.84 1.94 0.82
C ALA A 142 26.92 1.26 -0.23
N LEU A 143 26.24 2.06 -1.06
CA LEU A 143 25.30 1.59 -2.06
C LEU A 143 25.89 1.74 -3.46
N THR A 144 25.54 0.82 -4.35
CA THR A 144 25.97 0.84 -5.76
C THR A 144 24.88 1.42 -6.63
N GLN A 145 25.24 2.08 -7.74
CA GLN A 145 24.24 2.57 -8.70
C GLN A 145 23.62 1.45 -9.54
N ASP A 146 24.40 0.45 -9.96
CA ASP A 146 23.98 -0.60 -10.91
C ASP A 146 23.29 -0.01 -12.16
N VAL A 147 22.07 -0.47 -12.53
CA VAL A 147 21.31 0.00 -13.68
C VAL A 147 20.49 1.28 -13.40
N CYS A 148 20.58 1.83 -12.20
CA CYS A 148 19.81 2.99 -11.79
C CYS A 148 20.28 4.27 -12.50
N SER A 149 19.38 5.24 -12.61
CA SER A 149 19.66 6.49 -13.31
C SER A 149 20.73 7.31 -12.57
N ALA A 150 21.32 8.30 -13.24
CA ALA A 150 22.27 9.19 -12.59
C ALA A 150 21.61 9.89 -11.38
N GLY A 151 22.28 9.85 -10.23
CA GLY A 151 21.74 10.40 -8.97
C GLY A 151 20.88 9.43 -8.17
N GLU A 152 20.60 8.23 -8.69
CA GLU A 152 19.96 7.15 -7.96
C GLU A 152 20.98 6.12 -7.46
N VAL A 153 20.60 5.37 -6.43
CA VAL A 153 21.34 4.21 -5.93
C VAL A 153 20.44 2.99 -5.85
N CYS A 154 21.03 1.82 -5.97
CA CYS A 154 20.35 0.55 -5.80
C CYS A 154 20.22 0.22 -4.31
N VAL A 155 19.01 0.40 -3.77
CA VAL A 155 18.72 0.11 -2.36
C VAL A 155 18.26 -1.33 -2.22
N PRO A 156 18.88 -2.14 -1.36
CA PRO A 156 18.47 -3.53 -1.18
C PRO A 156 17.01 -3.67 -0.71
N CYS A 157 16.36 -4.75 -1.12
CA CYS A 157 15.01 -5.10 -0.65
C CYS A 157 14.95 -5.53 0.82
N VAL A 158 16.10 -5.77 1.45
CA VAL A 158 16.24 -6.16 2.85
C VAL A 158 17.34 -5.35 3.53
N ASP A 159 17.17 -5.03 4.80
CA ASP A 159 18.19 -4.35 5.60
C ASP A 159 19.06 -5.37 6.36
N PRO A 160 20.33 -5.56 5.96
CA PRO A 160 21.21 -6.53 6.60
C PRO A 160 21.60 -6.12 8.03
N THR A 161 21.43 -4.84 8.38
CA THR A 161 21.72 -4.31 9.73
C THR A 161 20.57 -4.54 10.70
N ASN A 162 19.40 -4.94 10.19
CA ASN A 162 18.19 -5.20 10.97
C ASN A 162 17.64 -6.60 10.70
N ASN A 163 18.47 -7.64 10.92
CA ASN A 163 18.09 -9.05 10.75
C ASN A 163 17.47 -9.39 9.38
N ASN A 164 17.93 -8.74 8.30
CA ASN A 164 17.37 -8.87 6.95
C ASN A 164 15.87 -8.51 6.86
N ALA A 165 15.39 -7.61 7.73
CA ALA A 165 14.02 -7.11 7.66
C ALA A 165 13.74 -6.47 6.28
N PRO A 166 12.52 -6.62 5.73
CA PRO A 166 12.19 -6.06 4.43
C PRO A 166 12.24 -4.54 4.45
N THR A 167 12.81 -3.95 3.40
CA THR A 167 12.73 -2.51 3.14
C THR A 167 11.47 -2.21 2.32
N PRO A 168 10.95 -0.97 2.35
CA PRO A 168 9.73 -0.65 1.62
C PRO A 168 9.97 -0.40 0.11
N PHE A 169 11.21 -0.41 -0.36
CA PHE A 169 11.58 0.05 -1.70
C PHE A 169 11.25 -0.92 -2.84
N CYS A 170 11.10 -2.21 -2.54
CA CYS A 170 10.81 -3.25 -3.54
C CYS A 170 9.33 -3.65 -3.66
N GLN A 171 8.47 -2.94 -2.93
CA GLN A 171 7.02 -3.11 -2.96
C GLN A 171 6.38 -2.25 -4.05
N SER A 172 5.07 -2.43 -4.27
CA SER A 172 4.27 -1.48 -5.05
C SER A 172 4.18 -0.14 -4.33
N VAL A 173 4.35 0.96 -5.07
CA VAL A 173 4.47 2.30 -4.49
C VAL A 173 3.67 3.32 -5.29
N GLY A 174 3.25 4.39 -4.63
CA GLY A 174 2.43 5.44 -5.23
C GLY A 174 1.79 6.29 -4.15
N ALA A 175 1.14 7.37 -4.56
CA ALA A 175 0.28 8.14 -3.66
C ALA A 175 -0.94 7.32 -3.27
N PHE A 176 -1.28 7.33 -1.99
CA PHE A 176 -2.46 6.66 -1.47
C PHE A 176 -3.72 7.51 -1.68
N LYS A 177 -4.81 6.87 -2.10
CA LYS A 177 -6.14 7.48 -2.13
C LYS A 177 -6.62 7.78 -0.72
N THR A 178 -7.33 8.89 -0.58
CA THR A 178 -8.12 9.25 0.59
C THR A 178 -9.46 8.53 0.62
#